data_AF-A0A2V9EW68-F1
#
_entry.id   AF-A0A2V9EW68-F1
#
_cell.length_a   1.000
_cell.length_b   1.000
_cell.length_c   1.000
_cell.angle_alpha   90.00
_cell.angle_beta   90.00
_cell.angle_gamma   90.00
#
_symmetry.space_group_name_H-M   'P 1'
#
loop_
_entity.id
_entity.type
_entity.pdbx_description
1 polymer ?
#
loop_
_entity_poly.entity_id
_entity_poly.type
_entity_poly.pdbx_seq_one_letter_code
_entity_poly.pdbx_strand_id
1 'polypeptide(L)'
;MVTIKVKDGTPQGAETLCVTCRWARIVKGFSASQEEIHCGWRWRDRLVQFPVSQCSTYDDKRLPSKCDMEKIAWILLTKQAGRTIGFVTVKQFREIEGDDAEIIPAASVEPKMQE
;
A
#
# COMPACT_ATOMS: atom_id res chain seq x y z
N MET A 1 -20.99 -46.33 -9.89
CA MET A 1 -20.62 -45.66 -8.62
C MET A 1 -19.18 -45.20 -8.77
N VAL A 2 -18.91 -43.88 -8.76
CA VAL A 2 -17.55 -43.35 -9.00
C VAL A 2 -16.84 -43.15 -7.67
N THR A 3 -15.70 -43.82 -7.49
CA THR A 3 -14.86 -43.67 -6.30
C THR A 3 -13.87 -42.53 -6.54
N ILE A 4 -14.09 -41.38 -5.88
CA ILE A 4 -13.15 -40.26 -5.92
C ILE A 4 -12.06 -40.53 -4.87
N LYS A 5 -10.81 -40.68 -5.32
CA LYS A 5 -9.64 -40.76 -4.44
C LYS A 5 -9.01 -39.37 -4.35
N VAL A 6 -9.17 -38.70 -3.21
CA VAL A 6 -8.50 -37.43 -2.92
C VAL A 6 -7.09 -37.74 -2.41
N LYS A 7 -6.07 -37.34 -3.17
CA LYS A 7 -4.67 -37.35 -2.71
C LYS A 7 -4.36 -35.99 -2.07
N ASP A 8 -3.61 -36.00 -0.97
CA ASP A 8 -3.15 -34.79 -0.26
C ASP A 8 -4.26 -33.84 0.21
N GLY A 9 -5.40 -34.41 0.64
CA GLY A 9 -6.58 -33.62 1.04
C GLY A 9 -6.39 -32.80 2.31
N THR A 10 -5.38 -33.10 3.13
CA THR A 10 -5.03 -32.31 4.32
C THR A 10 -3.71 -31.60 4.06
N PRO A 11 -3.67 -30.26 4.02
CA PRO A 11 -2.43 -29.53 3.79
C PRO A 11 -1.42 -29.85 4.91
N GLN A 12 -0.24 -30.33 4.52
CA GLN A 12 0.89 -30.55 5.43
C GLN A 12 1.75 -29.28 5.47
N GLY A 13 1.58 -28.48 6.52
CA GLY A 13 2.29 -27.22 6.73
C GLY A 13 1.56 -26.35 7.74
N ALA A 14 2.28 -25.73 8.67
CA ALA A 14 1.69 -25.01 9.79
C ALA A 14 0.93 -23.73 9.39
N GLU A 15 1.15 -23.19 8.19
CA GLU A 15 0.55 -21.92 7.73
C GLU A 15 0.11 -21.97 6.27
N THR A 16 -1.00 -21.27 5.97
CA THR A 16 -1.53 -21.17 4.61
C THR A 16 -0.72 -20.17 3.78
N LEU A 17 -0.52 -20.43 2.48
CA LEU A 17 0.10 -19.46 1.55
C LEU A 17 -0.69 -18.15 1.41
N CYS A 18 -1.94 -18.13 1.87
CA CYS A 18 -2.77 -16.93 1.89
C CYS A 18 -2.19 -15.84 2.79
N VAL A 19 -1.39 -16.19 3.81
CA VAL A 19 -0.72 -15.22 4.70
C VAL A 19 0.20 -14.27 3.92
N THR A 20 0.82 -14.76 2.84
CA THR A 20 1.75 -13.97 2.01
C THR A 20 1.13 -13.55 0.68
N CYS A 21 -0.12 -13.92 0.39
CA CYS A 21 -0.78 -13.62 -0.87
C CYS A 21 -1.27 -12.17 -0.89
N ARG A 22 -0.84 -11.39 -1.90
CA ARG A 22 -1.30 -10.00 -2.10
C ARG A 22 -2.81 -9.87 -2.28
N TRP A 23 -3.44 -10.91 -2.83
CA TRP A 23 -4.87 -10.97 -3.10
C TRP A 23 -5.66 -11.74 -2.02
N ALA A 24 -5.05 -11.97 -0.86
CA ALA A 24 -5.73 -12.52 0.30
C ALA A 24 -6.14 -11.43 1.28
N ARG A 25 -7.40 -11.47 1.69
CA ARG A 25 -7.94 -10.67 2.79
C ARG A 25 -8.07 -11.58 3.99
N ILE A 26 -7.45 -11.17 5.08
CA ILE A 26 -7.45 -11.90 6.34
C ILE A 26 -8.08 -10.98 7.37
N VAL A 27 -9.16 -11.44 7.98
CA VAL A 27 -9.91 -10.73 9.03
C VAL A 27 -9.93 -11.61 10.27
N LYS A 28 -9.41 -11.09 11.39
CA LYS A 28 -9.37 -11.77 12.68
C LYS A 28 -10.17 -10.98 13.71
N GLY A 29 -10.91 -11.70 14.54
CA GLY A 29 -11.63 -11.16 15.68
C GLY A 29 -10.84 -11.29 16.98
N PHE A 30 -11.53 -11.21 18.10
CA PHE A 30 -10.90 -11.34 19.42
C PHE A 30 -10.82 -12.79 19.90
N SER A 31 -11.68 -13.66 19.36
CA SER A 31 -11.65 -15.10 19.62
C SER A 31 -10.83 -15.84 18.58
N ALA A 32 -10.19 -16.95 18.97
CA ALA A 32 -9.51 -17.87 18.04
C ALA A 32 -10.48 -18.48 17.00
N SER A 33 -11.78 -18.54 17.30
CA SER A 33 -12.81 -18.99 16.35
C SER A 33 -13.21 -17.94 15.31
N GLN A 34 -12.73 -16.70 15.45
CA GLN A 34 -13.07 -15.58 14.58
C GLN A 34 -11.92 -15.32 13.63
N GLU A 35 -11.82 -16.10 12.56
CA GLU A 35 -10.88 -15.89 11.48
C GLU A 35 -11.58 -16.15 10.14
N GLU A 36 -11.47 -15.20 9.21
CA GLU A 36 -11.91 -15.35 7.83
C GLU A 36 -10.74 -15.04 6.88
N ILE A 37 -10.42 -16.00 6.03
CA ILE A 37 -9.41 -15.88 4.98
C ILE A 37 -10.12 -15.99 3.63
N HIS A 38 -10.04 -14.94 2.82
CA HIS A 38 -10.58 -14.92 1.46
C HIS A 38 -9.46 -14.62 0.47
N CYS A 39 -9.09 -15.61 -0.34
CA CYS A 39 -8.12 -15.47 -1.42
C CYS A 39 -8.84 -15.34 -2.77
N GLY A 40 -8.68 -14.21 -3.45
CA GLY A 40 -9.24 -14.03 -4.78
C GLY A 40 -8.92 -12.66 -5.37
N TRP A 41 -8.77 -12.61 -6.69
CA TRP A 41 -8.49 -11.36 -7.42
C TRP A 41 -9.57 -10.29 -7.19
N ARG A 42 -10.84 -10.72 -7.14
CA ARG A 42 -11.97 -9.82 -6.91
C ARG A 42 -12.44 -9.98 -5.47
N TRP A 43 -12.31 -8.90 -4.72
CA TRP A 43 -12.94 -8.79 -3.41
C TRP A 43 -14.46 -8.87 -3.61
N ARG A 44 -15.08 -9.95 -3.13
CA ARG A 44 -16.51 -9.93 -2.87
C ARG A 44 -16.67 -9.22 -1.54
N ASP A 45 -17.48 -8.17 -1.50
CA ASP A 45 -17.81 -7.48 -0.27
C ASP A 45 -18.66 -8.40 0.60
N ARG A 46 -17.98 -9.20 1.43
CA ARG A 46 -18.63 -9.91 2.52
C ARG A 46 -18.72 -8.98 3.72
N LEU A 47 -19.90 -8.99 4.34
CA LEU A 47 -20.12 -8.36 5.63
C LEU A 47 -19.33 -9.12 6.68
N VAL A 48 -18.51 -8.40 7.45
CA VAL A 48 -17.84 -8.96 8.61
C VAL A 48 -18.88 -9.23 9.69
N GLN A 49 -18.97 -10.48 10.15
CA GLN A 49 -19.99 -10.93 11.10
C GLN A 49 -19.59 -10.78 12.57
N PHE A 50 -18.37 -10.35 12.86
CA PHE A 50 -17.83 -10.23 14.21
C PHE A 50 -16.98 -8.96 14.38
N PRO A 51 -16.77 -8.49 15.63
CA PRO A 51 -15.85 -7.40 15.91
C PRO A 51 -14.41 -7.76 15.52
N VAL A 52 -13.78 -6.91 14.70
CA VAL A 52 -12.44 -7.15 14.13
C VAL A 52 -11.36 -6.60 15.04
N SER A 53 -10.36 -7.43 15.35
CA SER A 53 -9.12 -7.02 16.02
C SER A 53 -8.01 -6.72 15.02
N GLN A 54 -7.95 -7.47 13.91
CA GLN A 54 -6.93 -7.33 12.87
C GLN A 54 -7.53 -7.57 11.48
N CYS A 55 -7.19 -6.72 10.52
CA CYS A 55 -7.59 -6.87 9.12
C CYS A 55 -6.43 -6.49 8.21
N SER A 56 -6.07 -7.36 7.27
CA SER A 56 -4.97 -7.11 6.32
C SER A 56 -5.27 -5.97 5.33
N THR A 57 -6.53 -5.60 5.18
CA THR A 57 -6.99 -4.53 4.30
C THR A 57 -7.58 -3.34 5.09
N TYR A 58 -7.19 -3.17 6.36
CA TYR A 58 -7.65 -2.05 7.18
C TYR A 58 -7.06 -0.75 6.64
N ASP A 59 -7.93 0.21 6.35
CA ASP A 59 -7.57 1.58 5.99
C ASP A 59 -8.19 2.53 7.02
N ASP A 60 -7.35 3.26 7.76
CA ASP A 60 -7.82 4.13 8.84
C ASP A 60 -8.34 5.44 8.26
N LYS A 61 -9.66 5.61 8.28
CA LYS A 61 -10.35 6.83 7.85
C LYS A 61 -9.93 8.11 8.60
N ARG A 62 -9.23 7.99 9.73
CA ARG A 62 -8.69 9.15 10.48
C ARG A 62 -7.42 9.69 9.84
N LEU A 63 -6.74 8.86 9.05
CA LEU A 63 -5.57 9.25 8.29
C LEU A 63 -6.01 9.73 6.89
N PRO A 64 -5.33 10.72 6.32
CA PRO A 64 -5.60 11.14 4.96
C PRO A 64 -5.23 10.01 4.00
N SER A 65 -6.08 9.80 2.98
CA SER A 65 -5.75 8.87 1.91
C SER A 65 -4.53 9.38 1.12
N LYS A 66 -3.88 8.50 0.36
CA LYS A 66 -2.83 8.92 -0.59
C LYS A 66 -3.31 10.07 -1.49
N CYS A 67 -4.54 9.97 -2.00
CA CYS A 67 -5.14 11.00 -2.84
C CYS A 67 -5.28 12.34 -2.11
N ASP A 68 -5.63 12.32 -0.81
CA ASP A 68 -5.76 13.54 -0.01
C ASP A 68 -4.40 14.17 0.29
N MET A 69 -3.37 13.36 0.55
CA MET A 69 -2.00 13.85 0.73
C MET A 69 -1.43 14.46 -0.55
N GLU A 70 -1.71 13.86 -1.72
CA GLU A 70 -1.27 14.37 -3.01
C GLU A 70 -1.85 15.76 -3.31
N LYS A 71 -3.08 16.07 -2.88
CA LYS A 71 -3.70 17.39 -3.08
C LYS A 71 -2.96 18.52 -2.35
N ILE A 72 -2.34 18.22 -1.21
CA ILE A 72 -1.64 19.18 -0.35
C ILE A 72 -0.12 19.05 -0.41
N ALA A 73 0.40 18.16 -1.25
CA ALA A 73 1.83 17.96 -1.39
C ALA A 73 2.48 19.17 -2.06
N TRP A 74 3.71 19.48 -1.64
CA TRP A 74 4.57 20.42 -2.34
C TRP A 74 5.47 19.61 -3.28
N ILE A 75 5.40 19.91 -4.57
CA ILE A 75 6.25 19.26 -5.57
C ILE A 75 7.54 20.07 -5.68
N LEU A 76 8.66 19.39 -5.42
CA LEU A 76 9.99 19.95 -5.61
C LEU A 76 10.41 19.68 -7.05
N LEU A 77 10.29 20.69 -7.91
CA LEU A 77 10.79 20.60 -9.28
C LEU A 77 12.23 21.07 -9.35
N THR A 78 13.09 20.23 -9.89
CA THR A 78 14.51 20.56 -10.06
C THR A 78 14.78 20.81 -11.52
N LYS A 79 15.18 22.05 -11.84
CA LYS A 79 15.33 22.54 -13.21
C LYS A 79 16.42 21.82 -14.03
N GLN A 80 17.27 20.98 -13.43
CA GLN A 80 18.36 20.29 -14.13
C GLN A 80 18.44 18.80 -13.79
N ALA A 81 18.44 17.95 -14.83
CA ALA A 81 18.74 16.54 -14.73
C ALA A 81 20.21 16.34 -14.32
N GLY A 82 20.46 15.67 -13.19
CA GLY A 82 21.80 15.39 -12.67
C GLY A 82 22.22 16.20 -11.44
N ARG A 83 21.38 17.12 -10.94
CA ARG A 83 21.64 17.83 -9.68
C ARG A 83 21.50 16.88 -8.49
N THR A 84 22.49 16.88 -7.59
CA THR A 84 22.38 16.17 -6.30
C THR A 84 21.50 16.99 -5.36
N ILE A 85 20.25 16.58 -5.18
CA ILE A 85 19.32 17.20 -4.22
C ILE A 85 19.22 16.29 -2.99
N GLY A 86 19.39 16.86 -1.80
CA GLY A 86 19.39 16.12 -0.54
C GLY A 86 20.37 16.71 0.48
N PHE A 87 20.91 15.87 1.36
CA PHE A 87 21.93 16.29 2.33
C PHE A 87 23.25 16.55 1.61
N VAL A 88 23.59 17.82 1.44
CA VAL A 88 24.86 18.27 0.86
C VAL A 88 25.73 18.89 1.95
N THR A 89 27.05 18.84 1.75
CA THR A 89 27.99 19.53 2.63
C THR A 89 27.89 21.05 2.46
N VAL A 90 28.32 21.83 3.46
CA VAL A 90 28.30 23.31 3.41
C VAL A 90 29.04 23.87 2.18
N LYS A 91 30.10 23.19 1.71
CA LYS A 91 30.84 23.59 0.51
C LYS A 91 30.00 23.42 -0.76
N GLN A 92 29.39 22.25 -0.91
CA GLN A 92 28.48 21.96 -2.02
C GLN A 92 27.25 22.87 -2.01
N PHE A 93 26.71 23.22 -0.84
CA PHE A 93 25.57 24.14 -0.74
C PHE A 93 25.89 25.52 -1.33
N ARG A 94 27.08 26.07 -1.03
CA ARG A 94 27.53 27.38 -1.56
C ARG A 94 27.77 27.38 -3.07
N GLU A 95 28.12 26.22 -3.65
CA GLU A 95 28.26 26.05 -5.10
C GLU A 95 26.90 25.95 -5.81
N ILE A 96 25.86 25.56 -5.06
CA ILE A 96 24.49 25.35 -5.54
C ILE A 96 23.60 26.60 -5.33
N GLU A 97 23.94 27.48 -4.38
CA GLU A 97 23.29 28.77 -4.14
C GLU A 97 23.51 29.73 -5.33
N GLY A 98 22.55 29.72 -6.26
CA GLY A 98 22.57 30.59 -7.44
C GLY A 98 21.57 30.21 -8.54
N ASP A 99 20.91 29.05 -8.43
CA ASP A 99 19.94 28.57 -9.44
C ASP A 99 18.67 28.02 -8.76
N ASP A 100 17.60 28.82 -8.84
CA ASP A 100 16.39 28.75 -8.03
C ASP A 100 15.64 27.41 -8.24
N ALA A 101 15.49 26.62 -7.18
CA ALA A 101 14.53 25.52 -7.14
C ALA A 101 13.13 26.11 -6.95
N GLU A 102 12.17 25.68 -7.77
CA GLU A 102 10.79 26.15 -7.66
C GLU A 102 9.98 25.13 -6.85
N ILE A 103 9.37 25.60 -5.77
CA ILE A 103 8.46 24.80 -4.95
C ILE A 103 7.05 25.19 -5.38
N ILE A 104 6.33 24.27 -6.02
CA ILE A 104 4.95 24.50 -6.45
C ILE A 104 3.98 23.58 -5.72
N PRO A 105 2.75 24.03 -5.41
CA PRO A 105 1.70 23.16 -4.93
C PRO A 105 1.41 22.05 -5.96
N ALA A 106 1.18 20.83 -5.50
CA ALA A 106 0.82 19.71 -6.37
C ALA A 106 -0.46 19.98 -7.18
N ALA A 107 -1.40 20.74 -6.62
CA ALA A 107 -2.61 21.19 -7.33
C ALA A 107 -2.33 22.03 -8.59
N SER A 108 -1.11 22.59 -8.73
CA SER A 108 -0.69 23.38 -9.90
C SER A 108 -0.11 22.54 -11.03
N VAL A 109 0.09 21.24 -10.84
CA VAL A 109 0.63 20.32 -11.85
C VAL A 109 -0.49 19.41 -12.35
N GLU A 110 -0.80 19.47 -13.65
CA GLU A 110 -1.72 18.53 -14.27
C GLU A 110 -1.11 17.12 -14.21
N PRO A 111 -1.81 16.12 -13.63
CA PRO A 111 -1.28 14.77 -13.57
C PRO A 111 -1.20 14.20 -14.99
N LYS A 112 0.02 13.92 -15.46
CA LYS A 112 0.19 13.06 -16.64
C LYS A 112 -0.30 11.66 -16.25
N MET A 113 -1.50 11.33 -16.70
CA MET A 113 -2.05 9.99 -16.62
C MET A 113 -1.11 9.06 -17.40
N GLN A 114 -0.29 8.29 -16.68
CA GLN A 114 0.54 7.24 -17.28
C GLN A 114 -0.34 5.98 -17.35
N GLU A 115 -0.55 5.52 -18.59
CA GLU A 115 -1.24 4.27 -18.96
C GLU A 115 -0.46 3.03 -18.52
#